data_AF-U2GC05-F1
#
_entry.id   AF-U2GC05-F1
#
_cell.length_a   1.000
_cell.length_b   1.000
_cell.length_c   1.000
_cell.angle_alpha   90.00
_cell.angle_beta   90.00
_cell.angle_gamma   90.00
#
_symmetry.space_group_name_H-M   'P 1'
#
loop_
_entity.id
_entity.type
_entity.pdbx_description
1 polymer ?
#
loop_
_entity_poly.entity_id
_entity_poly.type
_entity_poly.pdbx_seq_one_letter_code
_entity_poly.pdbx_strand_id
1 'polypeptide(L)' 'MEKHDLDNHADQLNPNNDAYWQSRGEDERPDDWEERLADE' A
#
# COMPACT_ATOMS: atom_id res chain seq x y z
N MET A 1 -18.43 10.52 -4.91
CA MET A 1 -17.16 9.78 -4.90
C MET A 1 -17.26 8.78 -6.03
N GLU A 2 -16.42 8.94 -7.05
CA GLU A 2 -16.38 8.00 -8.16
C GLU A 2 -15.70 6.71 -7.72
N LYS A 3 -15.99 5.59 -8.40
CA LYS A 3 -15.39 4.29 -8.11
C LYS A 3 -13.85 4.36 -8.09
N HIS A 4 -13.27 5.19 -8.97
CA HIS A 4 -11.83 5.44 -9.03
C HIS A 4 -11.25 6.05 -7.75
N ASP A 5 -11.97 6.94 -7.06
CA ASP A 5 -11.49 7.52 -5.81
C ASP A 5 -11.45 6.46 -4.70
N LEU A 6 -12.46 5.59 -4.66
CA LEU A 6 -12.56 4.50 -3.70
C LEU A 6 -11.53 3.40 -3.98
N ASP A 7 -11.29 3.07 -5.25
CA ASP A 7 -10.26 2.11 -5.67
C ASP A 7 -8.87 2.63 -5.25
N ASN A 8 -8.53 3.88 -5.60
CA ASN A 8 -7.26 4.49 -5.16
C ASN A 8 -7.13 4.56 -3.64
N HIS A 9 -8.21 4.88 -2.93
CA HIS A 9 -8.18 4.94 -1.48
C HIS A 9 -7.99 3.55 -0.85
N ALA A 10 -8.62 2.52 -1.41
CA ALA A 10 -8.44 1.14 -0.97
C ALA A 10 -7.01 0.65 -1.22
N ASP A 11 -6.44 1.01 -2.37
CA ASP A 11 -5.08 0.65 -2.76
C ASP A 11 -4.02 1.31 -1.86
N GLN A 12 -4.22 2.58 -1.47
CA GLN A 12 -3.34 3.27 -0.51
C GLN A 12 -3.41 2.70 0.92
N LEU A 13 -4.47 1.97 1.26
CA LEU A 13 -4.66 1.34 2.56
C LEU A 13 -4.32 -0.16 2.56
N ASN A 14 -3.87 -0.70 1.43
CA ASN A 14 -3.55 -2.11 1.27
C ASN A 14 -2.04 -2.30 1.11
N PRO A 15 -1.34 -2.90 2.10
CA PRO A 15 0.10 -3.14 2.00
C PRO A 15 0.51 -4.13 0.90
N ASN A 16 -0.43 -4.88 0.33
CA ASN A 16 -0.19 -5.71 -0.85
C ASN A 16 -0.04 -4.85 -2.13
N ASN A 17 -0.46 -3.57 -2.10
CA ASN A 17 -0.38 -2.66 -3.24
C ASN A 17 0.79 -1.68 -3.07
N ASP A 18 1.49 -1.38 -4.16
CA ASP A 18 2.58 -0.40 -4.20
C ASP A 18 2.12 0.99 -3.74
N ALA A 19 0.86 1.36 -3.97
CA ALA A 19 0.30 2.65 -3.57
C ALA A 19 0.37 2.90 -2.04
N TYR A 20 0.29 1.83 -1.23
CA TYR A 20 0.49 1.91 0.21
C TYR A 20 1.93 2.32 0.56
N TRP A 21 2.91 1.71 -0.10
CA TRP A 21 4.34 1.95 0.14
C TRP A 21 4.81 3.29 -0.42
N GLN A 22 4.34 3.66 -1.61
CA GLN A 22 4.58 4.99 -2.19
C GLN A 22 4.04 6.13 -1.34
N SER A 23 2.88 5.94 -0.70
CA SER A 23 2.34 6.92 0.25
C SER A 23 3.19 7.07 1.51
N ARG A 24 4.07 6.11 1.81
CA ARG A 24 5.02 6.13 2.93
C ARG A 24 6.44 6.57 2.51
N GLY A 25 6.67 6.84 1.23
CA GLY A 25 7.95 7.31 0.68
C GLY A 25 8.88 6.21 0.16
N GLU A 26 8.37 4.99 0.01
CA GLU A 26 9.08 3.88 -0.63
C GLU A 26 8.79 3.87 -2.13
N ASP A 27 9.75 3.50 -2.99
CA ASP A 27 9.58 3.56 -4.45
C ASP A 27 8.57 2.48 -4.94
N GLU A 28 8.63 1.31 -4.33
CA GLU A 28 7.78 0.14 -4.59
C GLU A 28 7.59 -0.67 -3.31
N ARG A 29 6.68 -1.65 -3.34
CA ARG A 29 6.52 -2.59 -2.23
C ARG A 29 7.78 -3.45 -2.05
N PRO A 30 8.38 -3.50 -0.84
CA PRO A 30 9.47 -4.43 -0.55
C PRO A 30 9.05 -5.90 -0.68
N ASP A 31 9.92 -6.78 -1.15
CA ASP A 31 9.65 -8.23 -1.19
C ASP A 31 9.32 -8.83 0.19
N ASP A 32 9.91 -8.25 1.24
CA ASP A 32 9.77 -8.66 2.64
C ASP A 32 8.62 -7.97 3.39
N TRP A 33 7.67 -7.37 2.66
CA TRP A 33 6.61 -6.55 3.24
C TRP A 33 5.73 -7.30 4.27
N GLU A 34 5.51 -8.61 4.08
CA GLU A 34 4.76 -9.44 5.01
C GLU A 34 5.49 -9.59 6.35
N GLU A 35 6.81 -9.81 6.33
CA GLU A 35 7.60 -9.92 7.54
C GLU A 35 7.69 -8.56 8.27
N ARG A 36 7.82 -7.45 7.52
CA ARG A 36 7.82 -6.09 8.08
C ARG A 36 6.51 -5.72 8.78
N LEU A 37 5.36 -6.23 8.32
CA LEU A 37 4.07 -6.01 8.99
C LEU A 37 3.80 -7.01 10.11
N ALA A 38 4.37 -8.21 10.03
CA ALA A 38 4.23 -9.21 11.09
C ALA A 38 5.00 -8.82 12.37
N ASP A 39 6.02 -7.97 12.24
CA ASP A 39 6.85 -7.47 13.34
C ASP A 39 6.32 -6.18 14.02
N GLU A 40 5.27 -5.55 13.48
CA GLU A 40 4.66 -4.28 13.97
C GLU A 40 3.40 -4.51 14.84
#